data_AF-A0A803LWB7-F1
#
_entry.id   AF-A0A803LWB7-F1
#
_cell.length_a   1.000
_cell.length_b   1.000
_cell.length_c   1.000
_cell.angle_alpha   90.00
_cell.angle_beta   90.00
_cell.angle_gamma   90.00
#
_symmetry.space_group_name_H-M   'P 1'
#
loop_
_entity.id
_entity.type
_entity.pdbx_description
1 polymer ?
#
loop_
_entity_poly.entity_id
_entity_poly.type
_entity_poly.pdbx_seq_one_letter_code
_entity_poly.pdbx_strand_id
1 'polypeptide(L)'
;MGRSFFLSRLFDLQVKPDFDSDDVVEHVRVLPRKLHMHAATEAILNVTFIRAPPDALLKSVKYLCPADIIPPYIDVDLSEMDAGEKMVMGDLNVHPALKLIQSKDEPIVKIMGARVSELKKAAK
;
A
#
# COMPACT_ATOMS: atom_id res chain seq x y z
N MET A 1 -0.41 18.10 8.91
CA MET A 1 0.32 16.88 8.46
C MET A 1 -0.64 15.70 8.52
N GLY A 2 -1.50 15.46 7.54
CA GLY A 2 -1.20 14.72 6.32
C GLY A 2 -1.88 13.34 6.31
N ARG A 3 -3.20 13.25 6.56
CA ARG A 3 -4.00 12.00 6.59
C ARG A 3 -3.74 11.08 5.39
N SER A 4 -3.37 11.66 4.25
CA SER A 4 -3.06 11.00 2.99
C SER A 4 -1.83 10.07 3.02
N PHE A 5 -0.87 10.28 3.93
CA PHE A 5 0.35 9.48 3.98
C PHE A 5 0.24 8.26 4.91
N PHE A 6 -0.62 8.33 5.93
CA PHE A 6 -0.77 7.26 6.92
C PHE A 6 -1.41 6.01 6.33
N LEU A 7 -2.50 6.14 5.57
CA LEU A 7 -3.21 5.01 4.96
C LEU A 7 -2.45 4.36 3.78
N SER A 8 -1.37 5.00 3.32
CA SER A 8 -0.63 4.60 2.12
C SER A 8 0.72 3.97 2.43
N ARG A 9 1.05 3.77 3.71
CA ARG A 9 2.34 3.23 4.17
C ARG A 9 2.13 1.92 4.91
N LEU A 10 3.06 1.00 4.70
CA LEU A 10 3.16 -0.23 5.48
C LEU A 10 3.85 0.06 6.81
N PHE A 11 3.35 -0.57 7.85
CA PHE A 11 3.90 -0.49 9.21
C PHE A 11 4.24 -1.90 9.67
N ASP A 12 5.29 -1.99 10.48
CA ASP A 12 5.62 -3.21 11.21
C ASP A 12 5.11 -3.04 12.64
N LEU A 13 4.07 -3.79 13.01
CA LEU A 13 3.48 -3.77 14.34
C LEU A 13 4.09 -4.87 15.20
N GLN A 14 4.58 -4.49 16.37
CA GLN A 14 4.95 -5.44 17.42
C GLN A 14 3.71 -5.82 18.21
N VAL A 15 3.39 -7.11 18.21
CA VAL A 15 2.33 -7.67 19.03
C VAL A 15 2.96 -8.16 20.32
N LYS A 16 2.52 -7.58 21.44
CA LYS A 16 2.94 -7.95 22.79
C LYS A 16 1.81 -8.70 23.49
N PRO A 17 2.12 -9.65 24.40
CA PRO A 17 1.09 -10.43 25.09
C PRO A 17 0.30 -9.57 26.08
N ASP A 18 0.99 -8.61 26.70
CA ASP A 18 0.44 -7.68 27.70
C ASP A 18 1.07 -6.30 27.52
N PHE A 19 0.41 -5.27 28.05
CA PHE A 19 0.84 -3.87 27.88
C PHE A 19 2.19 -3.56 28.53
N ASP A 20 2.50 -4.22 29.64
CA ASP A 20 3.72 -4.00 30.43
C ASP A 20 4.86 -4.97 30.05
N SER A 21 4.61 -5.92 29.14
CA SER A 21 5.61 -6.90 28.73
C SER A 21 6.56 -6.32 27.69
N ASP A 22 7.86 -6.62 27.82
CA ASP A 22 8.83 -6.30 26.77
C ASP A 22 8.92 -7.40 25.69
N ASP A 23 8.38 -8.58 25.97
CA ASP A 23 8.37 -9.70 25.04
C ASP A 23 7.48 -9.41 23.82
N VAL A 24 8.10 -9.52 22.64
CA VAL A 24 7.39 -9.41 21.36
C VAL A 24 7.00 -10.81 20.90
N VAL A 25 5.69 -11.05 20.79
CA VAL A 25 5.13 -12.32 20.30
C VAL A 25 5.33 -12.42 18.79
N GLU A 26 5.03 -11.35 18.06
CA GLU A 26 5.05 -11.35 16.60
C GLU A 26 5.29 -9.94 16.05
N HIS A 27 6.05 -9.87 14.96
CA HIS A 27 6.12 -8.69 14.10
C HIS A 27 5.17 -8.87 12.91
N VAL A 28 4.22 -7.94 12.77
CA VAL A 28 3.17 -8.02 11.75
C VAL A 28 3.27 -6.83 10.82
N ARG A 29 3.57 -7.11 9.54
CA ARG A 29 3.47 -6.12 8.48
C ARG A 29 1.99 -5.84 8.19
N VAL A 30 1.58 -4.58 8.31
CA VAL A 30 0.19 -4.16 8.13
C VAL A 30 0.05 -2.89 7.30
N LEU A 31 -1.10 -2.74 6.64
CA LEU A 31 -1.55 -1.51 6.02
C LEU A 31 -2.69 -0.90 6.84
N PRO A 32 -2.65 0.39 7.19
CA PRO A 32 -3.78 1.06 7.83
C PRO A 32 -4.89 1.29 6.79
N ARG A 33 -6.09 0.76 7.06
CA ARG A 33 -7.26 0.89 6.18
C ARG A 33 -8.15 2.07 6.57
N LYS A 34 -8.32 2.33 7.86
CA LYS A 34 -9.23 3.37 8.37
C LYS A 34 -8.68 4.02 9.63
N LEU A 35 -8.83 5.34 9.72
CA LEU A 35 -8.48 6.15 10.89
C LEU A 35 -9.70 6.97 11.28
N HIS A 36 -10.33 6.63 12.40
CA HIS A 36 -11.45 7.38 12.95
C HIS A 36 -10.91 8.41 13.94
N MET A 37 -11.13 9.68 13.66
CA MET A 37 -10.80 10.79 14.56
C MET A 37 -12.06 11.44 15.09
N HIS A 38 -11.98 11.93 16.32
CA HIS A 38 -12.99 12.79 16.90
C HIS A 38 -12.98 14.15 16.19
N ALA A 39 -14.14 14.59 15.71
CA ALA A 39 -14.24 15.75 14.81
C ALA A 39 -13.84 17.08 15.45
N ALA A 40 -14.05 17.25 16.77
CA ALA A 40 -13.80 18.51 17.47
C ALA A 40 -12.42 18.59 18.15
N THR A 41 -11.85 17.45 18.55
CA THR A 41 -10.60 17.40 19.31
C THR A 41 -9.44 16.84 18.51
N GLU A 42 -9.70 16.36 17.29
CA GLU A 42 -8.75 15.64 16.42
C GLU A 42 -8.10 14.41 17.08
N ALA A 43 -8.62 13.96 18.23
CA ALA A 43 -8.14 12.78 18.94
C ALA A 43 -8.44 11.52 18.12
N ILE A 44 -7.49 10.59 18.09
CA ILE A 44 -7.66 9.30 17.40
C ILE A 44 -8.55 8.39 18.26
N LEU A 45 -9.68 7.97 17.72
CA LEU A 45 -10.63 7.09 18.40
C LEU A 45 -10.37 5.61 18.06
N ASN A 46 -10.08 5.34 16.79
CA ASN A 46 -9.85 3.97 16.33
C ASN A 46 -8.98 3.94 15.09
N VAL A 47 -8.14 2.91 14.99
CA VAL A 47 -7.34 2.60 13.80
C VAL A 47 -7.60 1.16 13.39
N THR A 48 -7.90 0.94 12.10
CA THR A 48 -8.05 -0.42 11.55
C THR A 48 -6.87 -0.73 10.65
N PHE A 49 -6.23 -1.86 10.91
CA PHE A 49 -5.12 -2.39 10.13
C PHE A 49 -5.55 -3.67 9.40
N ILE A 50 -4.99 -3.90 8.21
CA ILE A 50 -5.06 -5.19 7.51
C ILE A 50 -3.67 -5.79 7.42
N ARG A 51 -3.53 -7.10 7.63
CA ARG A 51 -2.25 -7.80 7.45
C ARG A 51 -1.83 -7.71 5.98
N ALA A 52 -0.59 -7.32 5.74
CA ALA A 52 -0.02 -7.21 4.42
C ALA A 52 1.04 -8.32 4.23
N PRO A 53 0.89 -9.21 3.24
CA PRO A 53 1.90 -10.23 2.97
C PRO A 53 3.26 -9.58 2.62
N PRO A 54 4.38 -10.30 2.81
CA PRO A 54 5.71 -9.75 2.53
C PRO A 54 5.90 -9.36 1.06
N ASP A 55 5.20 -10.03 0.15
CA ASP A 55 5.24 -9.75 -1.29
C ASP A 55 4.34 -8.56 -1.71
N ALA A 56 3.51 -8.03 -0.81
CA ALA A 56 2.62 -6.91 -1.14
C ALA A 56 3.43 -5.62 -1.38
N LEU A 57 3.44 -5.18 -2.64
CA LEU A 57 3.85 -3.84 -3.05
C LEU A 57 2.61 -2.94 -3.08
N LEU A 58 2.62 -1.89 -2.26
CA LEU A 58 1.49 -0.97 -2.17
C LEU A 58 1.86 0.39 -2.75
N LYS A 59 1.23 0.71 -3.88
CA LYS A 59 1.22 2.05 -4.46
C LYS A 59 -0.22 2.57 -4.42
N SER A 60 -0.44 3.70 -3.75
CA SER A 60 -1.77 4.28 -3.64
C SER A 60 -2.07 5.17 -4.85
N VAL A 61 -3.20 4.89 -5.51
CA VAL A 61 -3.69 5.67 -6.64
C VAL A 61 -5.04 6.27 -6.28
N LYS A 62 -5.22 7.56 -6.55
CA LYS A 62 -6.47 8.27 -6.26
C LYS A 62 -7.30 8.44 -7.52
N TYR A 63 -8.47 7.81 -7.53
CA TYR A 63 -9.50 7.98 -8.54
C TYR A 63 -10.71 8.70 -7.98
N LEU A 64 -11.38 9.45 -8.84
CA LEU A 64 -12.72 9.94 -8.64
C LEU A 64 -13.68 8.95 -9.30
N CYS A 65 -14.56 8.34 -8.51
CA CYS A 65 -15.59 7.39 -8.96
C CYS A 65 -16.98 7.85 -8.51
N PRO A 66 -18.04 7.56 -9.27
CA PRO A 66 -19.40 7.56 -8.73
C PRO A 66 -19.56 6.46 -7.67
N ALA A 67 -20.43 6.67 -6.68
CA ALA A 67 -20.62 5.75 -5.56
C ALA A 67 -21.07 4.33 -5.97
N ASP A 68 -21.70 4.22 -7.14
CA ASP A 68 -22.21 2.96 -7.70
C ASP A 68 -21.10 2.07 -8.29
N ILE A 69 -19.93 2.65 -8.62
CA ILE A 69 -18.83 1.96 -9.33
C ILE A 69 -17.53 2.14 -8.54
N ILE A 70 -17.54 1.71 -7.28
CA ILE A 70 -16.33 1.64 -6.44
C ILE A 70 -15.76 0.23 -6.57
N PRO A 71 -14.65 0.05 -7.31
CA PRO A 71 -14.05 -1.27 -7.43
C PRO A 71 -13.48 -1.72 -6.07
N PRO A 72 -13.66 -2.99 -5.68
CA PRO A 72 -13.08 -3.53 -4.44
C PRO A 72 -11.54 -3.65 -4.51
N TYR A 73 -10.99 -3.81 -5.71
CA TYR A 73 -9.56 -3.82 -6.02
C TYR A 73 -9.35 -3.42 -7.49
N ILE A 74 -8.14 -2.98 -7.82
CA ILE A 74 -7.72 -2.67 -9.19
C ILE A 74 -6.77 -3.77 -9.62
N ASP A 75 -7.11 -4.47 -10.70
CA ASP A 75 -6.23 -5.46 -11.30
C ASP A 75 -5.16 -4.76 -12.14
N VAL A 76 -3.91 -5.15 -11.95
CA VAL A 76 -2.77 -4.61 -12.70
C VAL A 76 -2.15 -5.78 -13.45
N ASP A 77 -2.38 -5.84 -14.76
CA ASP A 77 -1.74 -6.84 -15.59
C ASP A 77 -0.26 -6.51 -15.76
N LEU A 78 0.60 -7.43 -15.34
CA LEU A 78 2.06 -7.34 -15.48
C LEU A 78 2.58 -8.42 -16.43
N SER A 79 1.69 -9.12 -17.14
CA SER A 79 2.01 -10.34 -17.89
C SER A 79 2.93 -10.05 -19.07
N GLU A 80 2.80 -8.86 -19.65
CA GLU A 80 3.56 -8.42 -20.83
C GLU A 80 4.70 -7.45 -20.50
N MET A 81 5.01 -7.20 -19.22
CA MET A 81 6.07 -6.24 -18.84
C MET A 81 7.46 -6.89 -18.78
N ASP A 82 8.44 -6.29 -19.47
CA ASP A 82 9.84 -6.71 -19.41
C ASP A 82 10.63 -6.09 -18.24
N ALA A 83 11.75 -6.74 -17.88
CA ALA A 83 12.67 -6.21 -16.88
C ALA A 83 13.29 -4.87 -17.32
N GLY A 84 13.09 -3.83 -16.53
CA GLY A 84 13.53 -2.46 -16.82
C GLY A 84 12.38 -1.53 -17.18
N GLU A 85 11.22 -2.07 -17.57
CA GLU A 85 10.04 -1.29 -17.90
C GLU A 85 9.29 -0.78 -16.67
N LYS A 86 8.64 0.37 -16.84
CA LYS A 86 7.82 1.03 -15.83
C LYS A 86 6.39 1.16 -16.36
N MET A 87 5.42 0.83 -15.53
CA MET A 87 4.02 1.14 -15.79
C MET A 87 3.65 2.42 -15.03
N VAL A 88 2.97 3.33 -15.72
CA VAL A 88 2.52 4.63 -15.17
C VAL A 88 1.04 4.59 -14.81
N MET A 89 0.57 5.55 -14.01
CA MET A 89 -0.83 5.57 -13.55
C MET A 89 -1.85 5.62 -14.69
N GLY A 90 -1.47 6.20 -15.83
CA GLY A 90 -2.31 6.29 -17.03
C GLY A 90 -2.58 4.96 -17.73
N ASP A 91 -1.72 3.96 -17.54
CA ASP A 91 -1.82 2.63 -18.16
C ASP A 91 -2.63 1.63 -17.33
N LEU A 92 -3.12 2.03 -16.15
CA LEU A 92 -3.95 1.17 -15.32
C LEU A 92 -5.29 0.89 -15.99
N ASN A 93 -5.60 -0.40 -16.18
CA ASN A 93 -6.86 -0.86 -16.75
C ASN A 93 -8.00 -0.72 -15.74
N VAL A 94 -8.59 0.47 -15.67
CA VAL A 94 -9.68 0.81 -14.76
C VAL A 94 -10.97 1.09 -15.54
N HIS A 95 -12.12 0.89 -14.89
CA HIS A 95 -13.42 1.22 -15.46
C HIS A 95 -13.45 2.67 -15.97
N PRO A 96 -14.01 2.98 -17.16
CA PRO A 96 -13.96 4.31 -17.78
C PRO A 96 -14.61 5.44 -16.95
N ALA A 97 -15.45 5.08 -15.97
CA ALA A 97 -16.03 6.02 -15.01
C ALA A 97 -15.04 6.51 -13.93
N LEU A 98 -13.87 5.87 -13.80
CA LEU A 98 -12.84 6.21 -12.83
C LEU A 98 -11.91 7.28 -13.40
N LYS A 99 -11.99 8.49 -12.86
CA LYS A 99 -11.15 9.61 -13.28
C LYS A 99 -9.92 9.74 -12.38
N LEU A 100 -8.74 9.53 -12.94
CA LEU A 100 -7.48 9.70 -12.21
C LEU A 100 -7.31 11.17 -11.77
N ILE A 101 -7.07 11.38 -10.48
CA ILE A 101 -6.88 12.72 -9.89
C ILE A 101 -5.40 13.14 -9.93
N GLN A 102 -4.48 12.17 -10.02
CA GLN A 102 -3.03 12.38 -9.98
C GLN A 102 -2.42 12.46 -11.38
N SER A 103 -1.13 12.81 -11.48
CA SER A 103 -0.42 12.87 -12.75
C SER A 103 -0.39 11.50 -13.44
N LYS A 104 -0.80 11.48 -14.72
CA LYS A 104 -0.81 10.26 -15.54
C LYS A 104 0.57 9.63 -15.74
N ASP A 105 1.63 10.45 -15.73
CA ASP A 105 3.02 10.02 -15.96
C ASP A 105 3.68 9.40 -14.71
N GLU A 106 3.02 9.46 -13.55
CA GLU A 106 3.64 8.98 -12.31
C GLU A 106 3.78 7.44 -12.33
N PRO A 107 4.98 6.88 -12.08
CA PRO A 107 5.20 5.45 -12.15
C PRO A 107 4.55 4.72 -10.95
N ILE A 108 3.79 3.67 -11.27
CA ILE A 108 3.14 2.78 -10.31
C ILE A 108 4.07 1.64 -9.91
N VAL A 109 4.56 0.90 -10.91
CA VAL A 109 5.42 -0.27 -10.73
C VAL A 109 6.53 -0.24 -11.78
N LYS A 110 7.72 -0.67 -11.36
CA LYS A 110 8.87 -0.86 -12.26
C LYS A 110 9.44 -2.23 -11.96
N ILE A 111 9.52 -3.07 -12.98
CA ILE A 111 10.16 -4.38 -12.85
C ILE A 111 11.67 -4.14 -12.96
N MET A 112 12.43 -4.53 -11.94
CA MET A 112 13.89 -4.46 -11.98
C MET A 112 14.47 -5.84 -11.72
N GLY A 113 15.32 -6.30 -12.63
CA GLY A 113 16.09 -7.52 -12.41
C GLY A 113 17.09 -7.31 -11.28
N ALA A 114 17.01 -8.13 -10.24
CA ALA A 114 18.07 -8.22 -9.24
C ALA A 114 19.16 -9.18 -9.76
N ARG A 115 20.43 -8.77 -9.68
CA ARG A 115 21.54 -9.69 -9.95
C ARG A 115 21.62 -10.70 -8.80
N VAL A 116 21.45 -11.99 -9.10
CA VAL A 116 21.48 -13.12 -8.13
C VAL A 116 22.75 -13.15 -7.27
N SER A 117 23.84 -12.52 -7.72
CA SER A 117 25.08 -12.38 -6.96
C SER A 117 24.98 -11.50 -5.70
N GLU A 118 23.98 -10.63 -5.56
CA GLU A 118 23.81 -9.77 -4.37
C GLU A 118 22.92 -10.39 -3.28
N LEU A 119 21.92 -11.20 -3.65
CA LEU A 119 21.02 -11.86 -2.68
C LEU A 119 21.76 -12.87 -1.78
N LYS A 120 22.83 -13.50 -2.29
CA LYS A 120 23.67 -14.43 -1.51
C LYS A 120 24.54 -13.76 -0.44
N LYS A 121 24.68 -12.44 -0.44
CA LYS A 121 25.45 -11.72 0.61
C LYS A 121 24.59 -11.27 1.80
N ALA A 122 23.26 -11.20 1.65
CA ALA A 122 22.36 -10.81 2.74
C ALA A 122 21.87 -12.01 3.59
N ALA A 123 22.12 -13.24 3.14
CA ALA A 123 21.71 -14.49 3.81
C ALA A 123 22.87 -15.25 4.48
N LYS A 124 23.98 -14.57 4.82
CA LYS A 124 25.09 -15.16 5.56
C LYS A 124 25.40 -14.34 6.82
#